data_AF-A0A6C0DD02-F1
#
_entry.id   AF-A0A6C0DD02-F1
#
_cell.length_a   1.000
_cell.length_b   1.000
_cell.length_c   1.000
_cell.angle_alpha   90.00
_cell.angle_beta   90.00
_cell.angle_gamma   90.00
#
_symmetry.space_group_name_H-M   'P 1'
#
loop_
_entity.id
_entity.type
_entity.pdbx_description
1 polymer ?
#
loop_
_entity_poly.entity_id
_entity_poly.type
_entity_poly.pdbx_seq_one_letter_code
_entity_poly.pdbx_strand_id
1 'polypeptide(L)'
;MGFSGRHPNLILYYEITYNGKKYIIGELDTIKPDKMFVIDYDDYNRVSQYSWHITNGYISTTINHNEKRKPLYLHNFIMNRDAFQGKGQIESIDHINRNGFDNRKENLRLITQTEQNINQVKKRRNVILPSSCNINPADIPRHIWYVRANGLHGDRFAIEFKTESILWKTTSSKGISIDDKLKQAKEKLEELYEIYPHLNPGNAENESKLLLESYHSILELVPNDI
;
A
#
# COMPACT_ATOMS: atom_id res chain seq x y z
N MET A 1 -35.96 -25.08 18.98
CA MET A 1 -34.97 -24.56 18.01
C MET A 1 -34.37 -23.30 18.59
N GLY A 2 -33.16 -23.38 19.16
CA GLY A 2 -32.45 -22.18 19.62
C GLY A 2 -31.71 -21.55 18.45
N PHE A 3 -31.97 -20.29 18.15
CA PHE A 3 -31.17 -19.54 17.18
C PHE A 3 -29.80 -19.26 17.83
N SER A 4 -28.80 -20.07 17.50
CA SER A 4 -27.39 -19.76 17.79
C SER A 4 -26.85 -18.75 16.78
N GLY A 5 -27.44 -17.55 16.76
CA GLY A 5 -26.87 -16.40 16.08
C GLY A 5 -25.85 -15.74 16.99
N ARG A 6 -24.64 -15.48 16.50
CA ARG A 6 -23.72 -14.55 17.17
C ARG A 6 -24.42 -13.19 17.22
N HIS A 7 -24.59 -12.60 18.41
CA HIS A 7 -25.12 -11.25 18.53
C HIS A 7 -24.27 -10.28 17.69
N PRO A 8 -24.88 -9.29 17.01
CA PRO A 8 -24.12 -8.29 16.29
C PRO A 8 -23.15 -7.61 17.27
N ASN A 9 -21.87 -7.57 16.93
CA ASN A 9 -20.89 -6.83 17.73
C ASN A 9 -21.36 -5.37 17.80
N LEU A 10 -21.47 -4.84 19.02
CA LEU A 10 -21.78 -3.43 19.22
C LEU A 10 -20.59 -2.60 18.71
N ILE A 11 -20.89 -1.52 17.99
CA ILE A 11 -19.87 -0.56 17.55
C ILE A 11 -20.21 0.77 18.20
N LEU A 12 -19.28 1.29 19.00
CA LEU A 12 -19.36 2.64 19.53
C LEU A 12 -18.71 3.58 18.51
N TYR A 13 -19.39 4.69 18.21
CA TYR A 13 -18.92 5.67 17.24
C TYR A 13 -18.63 7.00 17.93
N TYR A 14 -17.42 7.52 17.73
CA TYR A 14 -16.97 8.81 18.25
C TYR A 14 -16.75 9.79 17.10
N GLU A 15 -17.32 10.98 17.20
CA GLU A 15 -17.01 12.10 16.29
C GLU A 15 -15.80 12.86 16.81
N ILE A 16 -14.73 12.90 16.01
CA ILE A 16 -13.48 13.58 16.34
C ILE A 16 -13.19 14.65 15.30
N THR A 17 -12.72 15.82 15.76
CA THR A 17 -12.18 16.86 14.88
C THR A 17 -10.67 16.91 15.02
N TYR A 18 -9.96 16.76 13.91
CA TYR A 18 -8.50 16.82 13.84
C TYR A 18 -8.08 17.71 12.66
N ASN A 19 -7.20 18.69 12.92
CA ASN A 19 -6.75 19.67 11.93
C ASN A 19 -7.89 20.34 11.11
N GLY A 20 -9.02 20.63 11.78
CA GLY A 20 -10.18 21.27 11.16
C GLY A 20 -11.06 20.36 10.30
N LYS A 21 -10.74 19.05 10.21
CA LYS A 21 -11.55 18.04 9.52
C LYS A 21 -12.20 17.09 10.52
N LYS A 22 -13.42 16.64 10.21
CA LYS A 22 -14.18 15.70 11.04
C LYS A 22 -13.98 14.26 10.58
N TYR A 23 -13.84 13.37 11.55
CA TYR A 23 -13.68 11.94 11.38
C TYR A 23 -14.64 11.19 12.30
N ILE A 24 -14.90 9.93 11.96
CA ILE A 24 -15.59 8.99 12.85
C ILE A 24 -14.66 7.85 13.20
N ILE A 25 -14.60 7.55 14.49
CA ILE A 25 -13.89 6.40 15.03
C ILE A 25 -14.92 5.36 15.41
N GLY A 26 -14.84 4.17 14.81
CA GLY A 26 -15.65 3.03 15.19
C GLY A 26 -14.85 2.08 16.08
N GLU A 27 -15.28 1.89 17.31
CA GLU A 27 -14.71 0.95 18.27
C GLU A 27 -15.45 -0.38 18.21
N LEU A 28 -14.72 -1.45 17.89
CA LEU A 28 -15.28 -2.79 17.76
C LEU A 28 -15.22 -3.51 19.10
N ASP A 29 -16.37 -3.99 19.58
CA ASP A 29 -16.43 -4.94 20.70
C ASP A 29 -15.83 -6.29 20.28
N THR A 30 -14.53 -6.46 20.52
CA THR A 30 -13.80 -7.71 20.22
C THR A 30 -13.06 -8.23 21.44
N ILE A 31 -12.78 -9.55 21.47
CA ILE A 31 -12.01 -10.23 22.53
C ILE A 31 -10.62 -9.60 22.74
N LYS A 32 -10.10 -8.86 21.76
CA LYS A 32 -8.90 -8.03 21.92
C LYS A 32 -9.32 -6.58 22.17
N PRO A 33 -8.91 -5.96 23.29
CA PRO A 33 -9.11 -4.53 23.47
C PRO A 33 -8.41 -3.75 22.34
N ASP A 34 -8.95 -2.58 22.03
CA ASP A 34 -8.30 -1.51 21.26
C ASP A 34 -8.21 -1.67 19.72
N LYS A 35 -9.26 -2.21 19.08
CA LYS A 35 -9.33 -2.19 17.60
C LYS A 35 -10.37 -1.23 17.08
N MET A 36 -10.00 0.04 17.14
CA MET A 36 -10.72 1.14 16.49
C MET A 36 -10.37 1.21 15.01
N PHE A 37 -11.32 1.67 14.19
CA PHE A 37 -11.09 2.05 12.80
C PHE A 37 -11.53 3.50 12.59
N VAL A 38 -10.92 4.17 11.61
CA VAL A 38 -11.19 5.59 11.31
C VAL A 38 -11.76 5.72 9.90
N ILE A 39 -12.80 6.54 9.76
CA ILE A 39 -13.39 6.93 8.46
C ILE A 39 -13.58 8.45 8.41
N ASP A 40 -13.77 8.99 7.21
CA ASP A 40 -14.24 10.36 7.06
C ASP A 40 -15.69 10.50 7.56
N TYR A 41 -16.01 11.67 8.13
CA TYR A 41 -17.33 11.94 8.71
C TYR A 41 -18.49 11.76 7.72
N ASP A 42 -18.29 12.09 6.45
CA ASP A 42 -19.32 12.01 5.40
C ASP A 42 -19.75 10.57 5.07
N ASP A 43 -18.92 9.57 5.37
CA ASP A 43 -19.26 8.16 5.17
C ASP A 43 -20.07 7.55 6.32
N TYR A 44 -20.17 8.25 7.46
CA TYR A 44 -20.78 7.74 8.69
C TYR A 44 -22.18 7.16 8.50
N ASN A 45 -23.07 7.95 7.90
CA ASN A 45 -24.49 7.60 7.74
C ASN A 45 -24.70 6.30 6.96
N ARG A 46 -23.76 5.95 6.07
CA ARG A 46 -23.79 4.72 5.30
C ARG A 46 -23.12 3.58 6.06
N VAL A 47 -21.98 3.85 6.70
CA VAL A 47 -21.18 2.84 7.41
C VAL A 47 -21.92 2.31 8.64
N SER A 48 -22.61 3.16 9.40
CA SER A 48 -23.32 2.79 10.63
C SER A 48 -24.54 1.88 10.42
N GLN A 49 -24.98 1.69 9.17
CA GLN A 49 -26.08 0.79 8.82
C GLN A 49 -25.67 -0.70 8.80
N TYR A 50 -24.38 -0.98 8.89
CA TYR A 50 -23.83 -2.33 8.83
C TYR A 50 -23.11 -2.70 10.12
N SER A 51 -23.16 -3.98 10.48
CA SER A 51 -22.26 -4.52 11.52
C SER A 51 -20.92 -4.86 10.90
N TRP A 52 -19.83 -4.37 11.50
CA TRP A 52 -18.46 -4.57 11.03
C TRP A 52 -17.69 -5.51 11.96
N HIS A 53 -16.69 -6.20 11.40
CA HIS A 53 -15.79 -7.09 12.10
C HIS A 53 -14.46 -7.20 11.37
N ILE A 54 -13.46 -7.75 12.07
CA ILE A 54 -12.10 -7.86 11.55
C ILE A 54 -11.94 -9.19 10.82
N THR A 55 -11.47 -9.13 9.59
CA THR A 55 -11.10 -10.28 8.78
C THR A 55 -9.74 -10.03 8.13
N ASN A 56 -8.76 -10.90 8.39
CA ASN A 56 -7.42 -10.82 7.80
C ASN A 56 -6.72 -9.45 7.92
N GLY A 57 -6.95 -8.72 9.02
CA GLY A 57 -6.35 -7.40 9.25
C GLY A 57 -7.12 -6.23 8.64
N TYR A 58 -8.31 -6.46 8.08
CA TYR A 58 -9.18 -5.44 7.50
C TYR A 58 -10.54 -5.41 8.18
N ILE A 59 -11.21 -4.27 8.14
CA ILE A 59 -12.61 -4.15 8.52
C ILE A 59 -13.51 -4.65 7.39
N SER A 60 -14.47 -5.49 7.74
CA SER A 60 -15.38 -6.13 6.79
C SER A 60 -16.75 -6.40 7.41
N THR A 61 -17.75 -6.55 6.56
CA THR A 61 -19.06 -7.09 6.90
C THR A 61 -19.37 -8.26 5.97
N THR A 62 -20.36 -9.09 6.32
CA THR A 62 -20.83 -10.16 5.44
C THR A 62 -22.15 -9.75 4.83
N ILE A 63 -22.21 -9.70 3.50
CA ILE A 63 -23.46 -9.44 2.77
C ILE A 63 -23.88 -10.66 1.95
N ASN A 64 -25.17 -10.74 1.63
CA ASN A 64 -25.69 -11.72 0.68
C ASN A 64 -25.61 -11.15 -0.73
N HIS A 65 -24.95 -11.85 -1.63
CA HIS A 65 -24.85 -11.49 -3.05
C HIS A 65 -25.05 -12.74 -3.90
N ASN A 66 -26.12 -12.77 -4.71
CA ASN A 66 -26.55 -13.94 -5.50
C ASN A 66 -26.64 -15.21 -4.64
N GLU A 67 -27.40 -15.14 -3.55
CA GLU A 67 -27.65 -16.25 -2.60
C GLU A 67 -26.39 -16.79 -1.91
N LYS A 68 -25.24 -16.12 -2.07
CA LYS A 68 -23.98 -16.49 -1.43
C LYS A 68 -23.53 -15.40 -0.47
N ARG A 69 -23.09 -15.82 0.71
CA ARG A 69 -22.44 -14.92 1.69
C ARG A 69 -21.07 -14.52 1.15
N LYS A 70 -20.80 -13.22 1.06
CA LYS A 70 -19.51 -12.66 0.63
C LYS A 70 -19.03 -11.58 1.60
N PRO A 71 -17.71 -11.46 1.82
CA PRO A 71 -17.15 -10.39 2.63
C PRO A 71 -17.09 -9.08 1.85
N LEU A 72 -17.80 -8.06 2.33
CA LEU A 72 -17.67 -6.67 1.87
C LEU A 72 -16.67 -5.95 2.79
N TYR A 73 -15.52 -5.55 2.25
CA TYR A 73 -14.54 -4.78 3.02
C TYR A 73 -14.91 -3.30 3.12
N LEU A 74 -14.60 -2.67 4.25
CA LEU A 74 -14.98 -1.27 4.52
C LEU A 74 -14.34 -0.29 3.52
N HIS A 75 -13.04 -0.44 3.25
CA HIS A 75 -12.35 0.37 2.24
C HIS A 75 -13.01 0.31 0.85
N ASN A 76 -13.51 -0.87 0.45
CA ASN A 76 -14.24 -1.02 -0.81
C ASN A 76 -15.60 -0.33 -0.76
N PHE A 77 -16.31 -0.44 0.36
CA PHE A 77 -17.60 0.21 0.56
C PHE A 77 -17.51 1.74 0.53
N ILE A 78 -16.47 2.32 1.16
CA ILE A 78 -16.21 3.78 1.14
C ILE A 78 -15.91 4.25 -0.27
N MET A 79 -15.11 3.49 -1.02
CA MET A 79 -14.75 3.82 -2.40
C MET A 79 -15.84 3.46 -3.43
N ASN A 80 -17.04 3.05 -2.99
CA ASN A 80 -18.14 2.61 -3.85
C ASN A 80 -17.71 1.53 -4.88
N ARG A 81 -16.86 0.60 -4.41
CA ARG A 81 -16.36 -0.54 -5.18
C ARG A 81 -16.75 -1.86 -4.51
N ASP A 82 -18.06 -2.02 -4.35
CA ASP A 82 -18.75 -3.21 -3.84
C ASP A 82 -18.74 -4.40 -4.83
N ALA A 83 -18.10 -4.24 -5.99
CA ALA A 83 -17.94 -5.28 -6.98
C ALA A 83 -17.03 -6.41 -6.45
N PHE A 84 -17.64 -7.56 -6.14
CA PHE A 84 -16.97 -8.84 -5.86
C PHE A 84 -16.38 -9.45 -7.14
N GLN A 85 -15.53 -8.68 -7.82
CA GLN A 85 -14.85 -9.14 -9.01
C GLN A 85 -13.99 -10.34 -8.59
N GLY A 86 -14.26 -11.49 -9.20
CA GLY A 86 -13.59 -12.74 -8.87
C GLY A 86 -12.10 -12.71 -9.27
N LYS A 87 -11.52 -13.90 -9.46
CA LYS A 87 -10.17 -14.01 -10.04
C LYS A 87 -10.12 -13.24 -11.37
N GLY A 88 -9.14 -12.35 -11.51
CA GLY A 88 -8.93 -11.53 -12.71
C GLY A 88 -9.19 -10.03 -12.55
N GLN A 89 -9.45 -9.55 -11.32
CA GLN A 89 -9.56 -8.12 -11.03
C GLN A 89 -8.24 -7.39 -11.38
N ILE A 90 -8.35 -6.34 -12.20
CA ILE A 90 -7.20 -5.58 -12.71
C ILE A 90 -6.73 -4.53 -11.69
N GLU A 91 -7.68 -3.98 -10.92
CA GLU A 91 -7.43 -2.93 -9.94
C GLU A 91 -8.12 -3.22 -8.61
N SER A 92 -7.45 -2.94 -7.50
CA SER A 92 -7.98 -3.06 -6.14
C SER A 92 -7.79 -1.75 -5.37
N ILE A 93 -8.60 -1.56 -4.33
CA ILE A 93 -8.38 -0.47 -3.38
C ILE A 93 -7.31 -0.93 -2.38
N ASP A 94 -6.29 -0.09 -2.20
CA ASP A 94 -5.13 -0.32 -1.33
C ASP A 94 -5.01 0.79 -0.29
N HIS A 95 -4.43 0.45 0.86
CA HIS A 95 -4.16 1.42 1.93
C HIS A 95 -2.72 1.91 1.77
N ILE A 96 -2.55 3.22 1.60
CA ILE A 96 -1.23 3.83 1.40
C ILE A 96 -0.32 3.50 2.59
N ASN A 97 -0.82 3.62 3.82
CA ASN A 97 -0.10 3.29 5.04
C ASN A 97 -0.11 1.80 5.43
N ARG A 98 -0.73 0.93 4.63
CA ARG A 98 -0.91 -0.52 4.89
C ARG A 98 -1.64 -0.86 6.20
N ASN A 99 -2.35 0.09 6.80
CA ASN A 99 -3.18 -0.12 7.99
C ASN A 99 -4.65 -0.33 7.60
N GLY A 100 -5.15 -1.57 7.65
CA GLY A 100 -6.54 -1.91 7.29
C GLY A 100 -7.63 -1.36 8.21
N PHE A 101 -7.26 -0.64 9.27
CA PHE A 101 -8.15 0.08 10.18
C PHE A 101 -8.27 1.57 9.83
N ASP A 102 -7.35 2.10 9.03
CA ASP A 102 -7.39 3.48 8.57
C ASP A 102 -8.12 3.59 7.23
N ASN A 103 -9.43 3.76 7.29
CA ASN A 103 -10.31 3.75 6.12
C ASN A 103 -10.68 5.19 5.68
N ARG A 104 -9.91 6.20 6.08
CA ARG A 104 -10.03 7.57 5.56
C ARG A 104 -9.72 7.58 4.06
N LYS A 105 -10.48 8.31 3.25
CA LYS A 105 -10.31 8.41 1.78
C LYS A 105 -8.91 8.85 1.39
N GLU A 106 -8.27 9.72 2.17
CA GLU A 106 -6.89 10.16 1.96
C GLU A 106 -5.86 9.02 2.09
N ASN A 107 -6.19 7.93 2.79
CA ASN A 107 -5.35 6.75 2.92
C ASN A 107 -5.72 5.65 1.91
N LEU A 108 -6.77 5.83 1.12
CA LEU A 108 -7.24 4.84 0.15
C LEU A 108 -6.89 5.27 -1.27
N ARG A 109 -6.38 4.32 -2.05
CA ARG A 109 -6.10 4.53 -3.47
C ARG A 109 -6.52 3.35 -4.30
N LEU A 110 -6.90 3.64 -5.54
CA LEU A 110 -7.09 2.62 -6.54
C LEU A 110 -5.75 2.29 -7.18
N ILE A 111 -5.35 1.02 -7.15
CA ILE A 111 -4.10 0.58 -7.77
C ILE A 111 -4.31 -0.65 -8.63
N THR A 112 -3.53 -0.75 -9.69
CA THR A 112 -3.40 -1.96 -10.50
C THR A 112 -2.62 -3.03 -9.76
N GLN A 113 -2.79 -4.29 -10.17
CA GLN A 113 -1.99 -5.40 -9.64
C GLN A 113 -0.47 -5.17 -9.83
N THR A 114 -0.07 -4.49 -10.90
CA THR A 114 1.32 -4.13 -11.19
C THR A 114 1.84 -3.11 -10.17
N GLU A 115 1.10 -2.03 -9.92
CA GLU A 115 1.47 -1.02 -8.93
C GLU A 115 1.52 -1.61 -7.51
N GLN A 116 0.60 -2.51 -7.16
CA GLN A 116 0.65 -3.21 -5.87
C GLN A 116 1.94 -4.02 -5.70
N ASN A 117 2.36 -4.73 -6.74
CA ASN A 117 3.63 -5.45 -6.74
C ASN A 117 4.82 -4.48 -6.66
N ILE A 118 4.73 -3.32 -7.30
CA ILE A 118 5.70 -2.22 -7.21
C ILE A 118 5.73 -1.60 -5.79
N ASN A 119 4.67 -1.68 -5.01
CA ASN A 119 4.64 -1.10 -3.66
C ASN A 119 4.94 -2.11 -2.55
N GLN A 120 5.20 -3.38 -2.87
CA GLN A 120 5.66 -4.37 -1.89
C GLN A 120 7.11 -4.15 -1.46
N VAL A 121 7.44 -4.59 -0.24
CA VAL A 121 8.79 -4.56 0.35
C VAL A 121 9.81 -5.19 -0.60
N LYS A 122 10.99 -4.58 -0.67
CA LYS A 122 12.11 -5.01 -1.50
C LYS A 122 12.46 -6.47 -1.19
N LYS A 123 12.10 -7.38 -2.10
CA LYS A 123 12.53 -8.79 -2.01
C LYS A 123 14.05 -8.85 -2.17
N ARG A 124 14.69 -9.79 -1.46
CA ARG A 124 16.12 -10.06 -1.63
C ARG A 124 16.41 -10.37 -3.10
N ARG A 125 17.38 -9.66 -3.67
CA ARG A 125 17.80 -9.86 -5.04
C ARG A 125 18.82 -10.99 -5.12
N ASN A 126 18.52 -12.00 -5.94
CA ASN A 126 19.48 -13.00 -6.37
C ASN A 126 20.09 -12.54 -7.69
N VAL A 127 21.04 -11.60 -7.61
CA VAL A 127 21.82 -11.15 -8.77
C VAL A 127 23.26 -11.63 -8.59
N ILE A 128 23.80 -12.25 -9.65
CA ILE A 128 25.19 -12.68 -9.71
C ILE A 128 25.96 -11.56 -10.41
N LEU A 129 26.71 -10.79 -9.64
CA LEU A 129 27.57 -9.72 -10.15
C LEU A 129 28.98 -10.26 -10.44
N PRO A 130 29.79 -9.58 -11.27
CA PRO A 130 31.18 -9.94 -11.50
C PRO A 130 31.96 -9.96 -10.18
N SER A 131 32.82 -10.97 -9.98
CA SER A 131 33.59 -11.15 -8.75
C SER A 131 34.52 -9.98 -8.42
N SER A 132 34.86 -9.16 -9.42
CA SER A 132 35.74 -8.01 -9.32
C SER A 132 35.06 -6.72 -8.87
N CYS A 133 33.74 -6.72 -8.67
CA CYS A 133 33.00 -5.52 -8.25
C CYS A 133 32.87 -5.39 -6.74
N ASN A 134 32.80 -4.14 -6.25
CA ASN A 134 32.57 -3.86 -4.84
C ASN A 134 31.12 -3.46 -4.56
N ILE A 135 30.18 -4.13 -5.24
CA ILE A 135 28.76 -3.82 -5.16
C ILE A 135 28.08 -4.83 -4.26
N ASN A 136 27.50 -4.36 -3.16
CA ASN A 136 26.52 -5.15 -2.44
C ASN A 136 25.19 -5.16 -3.22
N PRO A 137 24.65 -6.33 -3.60
CA PRO A 137 23.36 -6.41 -4.31
C PRO A 137 22.19 -5.71 -3.60
N ALA A 138 22.25 -5.59 -2.27
CA ALA A 138 21.24 -4.88 -1.48
C ALA A 138 21.19 -3.36 -1.78
N ASP A 139 22.31 -2.78 -2.19
CA ASP A 139 22.48 -1.33 -2.41
C ASP A 139 22.06 -0.89 -3.81
N ILE A 140 21.72 -1.84 -4.68
CA ILE A 140 21.16 -1.55 -6.00
C ILE A 140 19.69 -1.11 -5.79
N PRO A 141 19.26 0.08 -6.25
CA PRO A 141 17.88 0.54 -6.09
C PRO A 141 16.86 -0.31 -6.87
N ARG A 142 15.58 -0.24 -6.46
CA ARG A 142 14.48 -1.08 -6.95
C ARG A 142 14.30 -1.08 -8.47
N HIS A 143 14.44 0.09 -9.10
CA HIS A 143 14.24 0.23 -10.54
C HIS A 143 15.50 0.00 -11.36
N ILE A 144 16.65 -0.22 -10.71
CA ILE A 144 17.90 -0.58 -11.38
C ILE A 144 18.05 -2.10 -11.38
N TRP A 145 18.32 -2.67 -12.55
CA TRP A 145 18.66 -4.08 -12.73
C TRP A 145 19.97 -4.24 -13.51
N TYR A 146 20.67 -5.35 -13.21
CA TYR A 146 21.96 -5.68 -13.81
C TYR A 146 21.78 -6.47 -15.10
N VAL A 147 22.48 -6.04 -16.15
CA VAL A 147 22.56 -6.70 -17.45
C VAL A 147 23.95 -7.30 -17.58
N ARG A 148 24.03 -8.63 -17.61
CA ARG A 148 25.28 -9.35 -17.81
C ARG A 148 25.87 -9.05 -19.19
N ALA A 149 27.20 -8.97 -19.26
CA ALA A 149 27.94 -8.89 -20.51
C ALA A 149 27.53 -9.99 -21.50
N ASN A 150 27.44 -9.63 -22.79
CA ASN A 150 27.17 -10.57 -23.87
C ASN A 150 27.89 -10.13 -25.16
N GLY A 151 28.74 -11.02 -25.70
CA GLY A 151 29.55 -10.76 -26.88
C GLY A 151 30.42 -9.52 -26.75
N LEU A 152 30.18 -8.54 -27.62
CA LEU A 152 30.90 -7.26 -27.64
C LEU A 152 30.47 -6.31 -26.52
N HIS A 153 29.29 -6.50 -25.94
CA HIS A 153 28.75 -5.64 -24.89
C HIS A 153 29.24 -6.10 -23.51
N GLY A 154 29.87 -5.20 -22.77
CA GLY A 154 30.22 -5.39 -21.36
C GLY A 154 29.02 -5.29 -20.41
N ASP A 155 29.28 -5.59 -19.14
CA ASP A 155 28.32 -5.49 -18.05
C ASP A 155 27.78 -4.06 -17.90
N ARG A 156 26.49 -3.94 -17.59
CA ARG A 156 25.80 -2.64 -17.50
C ARG A 156 24.58 -2.70 -16.58
N PHE A 157 24.03 -1.54 -16.27
CA PHE A 157 22.76 -1.42 -15.56
C PHE A 157 21.68 -0.86 -16.48
N ALA A 158 20.45 -1.13 -16.11
CA ALA A 158 19.28 -0.64 -16.81
C ALA A 158 18.23 -0.15 -15.82
N ILE A 159 17.48 0.86 -16.22
CA ILE A 159 16.33 1.40 -15.51
C ILE A 159 15.10 1.16 -16.39
N GLU A 160 14.03 0.65 -15.79
CA GLU A 160 12.77 0.42 -16.48
C GLU A 160 11.60 0.94 -15.65
N PHE A 161 10.85 1.91 -16.21
CA PHE A 161 9.54 2.32 -15.69
C PHE A 161 8.47 1.90 -16.69
N LYS A 162 7.80 0.79 -16.41
CA LYS A 162 6.85 0.17 -17.34
C LYS A 162 5.62 1.04 -17.60
N THR A 163 5.11 1.72 -16.58
CA THR A 163 3.94 2.60 -16.69
C THR A 163 4.21 3.78 -17.62
N GLU A 164 5.44 4.29 -17.60
CA GLU A 164 5.87 5.44 -18.42
C GLU A 164 6.55 5.02 -19.74
N SER A 165 6.61 3.72 -20.03
CA SER A 165 7.31 3.16 -21.19
C SER A 165 8.78 3.59 -21.29
N ILE A 166 9.47 3.76 -20.16
CA ILE A 166 10.88 4.17 -20.10
C ILE A 166 11.77 2.95 -19.98
N LEU A 167 12.76 2.86 -20.87
CA LEU A 167 13.88 1.95 -20.78
C LEU A 167 15.18 2.70 -21.02
N TRP A 168 16.01 2.81 -19.99
CA TRP A 168 17.32 3.44 -20.07
C TRP A 168 18.42 2.46 -19.67
N LYS A 169 19.61 2.56 -20.26
CA LYS A 169 20.75 1.66 -19.98
C LYS A 169 22.04 2.46 -19.88
N THR A 170 22.92 2.07 -18.95
CA THR A 170 24.30 2.57 -18.92
C THR A 170 25.08 2.05 -20.13
N THR A 171 26.23 2.68 -20.40
CA THR A 171 27.15 2.23 -21.46
C THR A 171 27.52 0.75 -21.34
N SER A 172 27.65 0.07 -22.48
CA SER A 172 28.18 -1.29 -22.56
C SER A 172 29.70 -1.34 -22.71
N SER A 173 30.40 -0.21 -22.62
CA SER A 173 31.86 -0.17 -22.75
C SER A 173 32.52 -1.03 -21.68
N LYS A 174 33.49 -1.86 -22.06
CA LYS A 174 34.29 -2.67 -21.13
C LYS A 174 35.36 -1.84 -20.41
N GLY A 175 35.61 -0.61 -20.86
CA GLY A 175 36.58 0.32 -20.24
C GLY A 175 36.04 1.11 -19.05
N ILE A 176 34.74 1.00 -18.75
CA ILE A 176 34.11 1.64 -17.59
C ILE A 176 33.78 0.58 -16.56
N SER A 177 34.18 0.80 -15.30
CA SER A 177 33.93 -0.13 -14.20
C SER A 177 32.43 -0.34 -13.96
N ILE A 178 32.06 -1.47 -13.38
CA ILE A 178 30.66 -1.73 -13.06
C ILE A 178 30.17 -0.86 -11.90
N ASP A 179 31.06 -0.53 -10.96
CA ASP A 179 30.79 0.40 -9.86
C ASP A 179 30.45 1.81 -10.39
N ASP A 180 31.21 2.33 -11.35
CA ASP A 180 30.93 3.63 -11.99
C ASP A 180 29.61 3.61 -12.77
N LYS A 181 29.31 2.48 -13.45
CA LYS A 181 28.02 2.32 -14.13
C LYS A 181 26.86 2.29 -13.13
N LEU A 182 27.03 1.68 -11.96
CA LEU A 182 25.99 1.72 -10.92
C LEU A 182 25.78 3.15 -10.42
N LYS A 183 26.87 3.92 -10.24
CA LYS A 183 26.78 5.34 -9.87
C LYS A 183 25.99 6.14 -10.90
N GLN A 184 26.33 6.01 -12.19
CA GLN A 184 25.59 6.66 -13.29
C GLN A 184 24.12 6.25 -13.32
N ALA A 185 23.82 4.97 -13.06
CA ALA A 185 22.44 4.51 -13.00
C ALA A 185 21.68 5.11 -11.82
N LYS A 186 22.32 5.26 -10.66
CA LYS A 186 21.71 5.91 -9.48
C LYS A 186 21.40 7.39 -9.76
N GLU A 187 22.36 8.13 -10.30
CA GLU A 187 22.17 9.54 -10.69
C GLU A 187 21.01 9.68 -11.69
N LYS A 188 20.99 8.83 -12.73
CA LYS A 188 19.89 8.85 -13.71
C LYS A 188 18.54 8.47 -13.10
N LEU A 189 18.53 7.58 -12.10
CA LEU A 189 17.30 7.20 -11.42
C LEU A 189 16.72 8.36 -10.62
N GLU A 190 17.54 9.16 -9.94
CA GLU A 190 17.08 10.35 -9.21
C GLU A 190 16.48 11.39 -10.18
N GLU A 191 17.14 11.65 -11.32
CA GLU A 191 16.55 12.52 -12.36
C GLU A 191 15.17 12.03 -12.82
N LEU A 192 15.01 10.71 -12.99
CA LEU A 192 13.75 10.12 -13.38
C LEU A 192 12.69 10.19 -12.28
N TYR A 193 13.08 10.15 -11.01
CA TYR A 193 12.16 10.35 -9.89
C TYR A 193 11.69 11.79 -9.75
N GLU A 194 12.51 12.78 -10.09
CA GLU A 194 12.06 14.18 -10.15
C GLU A 194 11.00 14.38 -11.24
N ILE A 195 11.14 13.70 -12.38
CA ILE A 195 10.16 13.77 -13.47
C ILE A 195 8.90 12.95 -13.14
N TYR A 196 9.06 11.80 -12.49
CA TYR A 196 7.99 10.85 -12.16
C TYR A 196 7.96 10.54 -10.65
N PRO A 197 7.56 11.50 -9.81
CA PRO A 197 7.67 11.39 -8.34
C PRO A 197 6.81 10.27 -7.76
N HIS A 198 5.72 9.87 -8.43
CA HIS A 198 4.87 8.73 -8.05
C HIS A 198 5.58 7.38 -8.15
N LEU A 199 6.69 7.30 -8.89
CA LEU A 199 7.50 6.09 -9.01
C LEU A 199 8.64 6.02 -7.99
N ASN A 200 8.87 7.10 -7.23
CA ASN A 200 9.87 7.11 -6.17
C ASN A 200 9.34 6.35 -4.94
N PRO A 201 9.93 5.20 -4.57
CA PRO A 201 9.47 4.45 -3.40
C PRO A 201 9.64 5.25 -2.09
N GLY A 202 10.59 6.18 -2.01
CA GLY A 202 10.80 7.02 -0.83
C GLY A 202 9.63 7.98 -0.57
N ASN A 203 8.97 8.48 -1.62
CA ASN A 203 7.81 9.36 -1.48
C ASN A 203 6.61 8.60 -0.88
N ALA A 204 6.34 7.41 -1.40
CA ALA A 204 5.27 6.56 -0.88
C ALA A 204 5.51 6.13 0.58
N GLU A 205 6.77 5.88 0.98
CA GLU A 205 7.12 5.55 2.37
C GLU A 205 6.88 6.73 3.32
N ASN A 206 7.24 7.96 2.90
CA ASN A 206 6.99 9.17 3.68
C ASN A 206 5.50 9.46 3.84
N GLU A 207 4.73 9.38 2.77
CA GLU A 207 3.27 9.56 2.80
C GLU A 207 2.60 8.53 3.71
N SER A 208 2.95 7.25 3.55
CA SER A 208 2.52 6.15 4.41
C SER A 208 2.78 6.44 5.89
N LYS A 209 3.97 6.97 6.21
CA LYS A 209 4.35 7.31 7.59
C LYS A 209 3.49 8.45 8.16
N LEU A 210 3.32 9.54 7.42
CA LEU A 210 2.50 10.69 7.85
C LEU A 210 1.03 10.31 8.05
N LEU A 211 0.48 9.47 7.17
CA LEU A 211 -0.87 8.94 7.31
C LEU A 211 -1.00 8.07 8.56
N LEU A 212 -0.03 7.21 8.85
CA LEU A 212 -0.03 6.38 10.05
C LEU A 212 0.09 7.22 11.34
N GLU A 213 0.96 8.23 11.36
CA GLU A 213 1.09 9.15 12.50
C GLU A 213 -0.22 9.89 12.76
N SER A 214 -0.83 10.48 11.72
CA SER A 214 -2.12 11.16 11.88
C SER A 214 -3.26 10.22 12.31
N TYR A 215 -3.25 8.97 11.87
CA TYR A 215 -4.20 7.96 12.34
C TYR A 215 -4.09 7.77 13.85
N HIS A 216 -2.88 7.61 14.38
CA HIS A 216 -2.67 7.47 15.83
C HIS A 216 -3.07 8.73 16.59
N SER A 217 -2.71 9.92 16.11
CA SER A 217 -3.11 11.18 16.73
C SER A 217 -4.63 11.36 16.78
N ILE A 218 -5.38 10.88 15.78
CA ILE A 218 -6.85 10.90 15.79
C ILE A 218 -7.39 9.97 16.88
N LEU A 219 -6.82 8.77 17.05
CA LEU A 219 -7.26 7.82 18.08
C LEU A 219 -7.01 8.34 19.51
N GLU A 220 -5.93 9.07 19.74
CA GLU A 220 -5.61 9.67 21.05
C GLU A 220 -6.65 10.71 21.53
N LEU A 221 -7.50 11.19 20.63
CA LEU A 221 -8.58 12.14 20.95
C LEU A 221 -9.87 11.44 21.40
N VAL A 222 -9.95 10.11 21.34
CA VAL A 222 -11.09 9.37 21.90
C VAL A 222 -11.08 9.56 23.41
N PRO A 223 -12.21 9.95 24.03
CA PRO A 223 -12.31 10.03 25.47
C PRO A 223 -11.98 8.66 26.09
N ASN A 224 -11.00 8.62 26.99
CA ASN A 224 -10.86 7.46 27.86
C ASN A 224 -12.05 7.47 28.82
N ASP A 225 -12.92 6.47 28.74
CA ASP A 225 -13.95 6.27 29.75
C ASP A 225 -13.26 6.18 31.13
N ILE A 226 -13.55 7.16 32.00
CA ILE A 226 -13.07 7.23 33.40
C ILE A 226 -13.88 6.28 34.26
#